data_AF-A0A2H9QVE6-F1
#
_entry.id   AF-A0A2H9QVE6-F1
#
_cell.length_a   1.000
_cell.length_b   1.000
_cell.length_c   1.000
_cell.angle_alpha   90.00
_cell.angle_beta   90.00
_cell.angle_gamma   90.00
#
_symmetry.space_group_name_H-M   'P 1'
#
loop_
_entity.id
_entity.type
_entity.pdbx_description
1 polymer ?
#
loop_
_entity_poly.entity_id
_entity_poly.type
_entity_poly.pdbx_seq_one_letter_code
_entity_poly.pdbx_strand_id
1 'polypeptide(L)' 'MSVIALSVGGSILDDTEYIKKLASVLKKISKKNKLYIVAGGGKTARKYIDMCRKFDADESFLDD' A
#
# COMPACT_ATOMS: atom_id res chain seq x y z
N MET A 1 15.04 7.45 -20.01
CA MET A 1 13.71 7.02 -19.53
C MET A 1 13.93 5.74 -18.75
N SER A 2 13.64 5.72 -17.45
CA SER A 2 13.88 4.54 -16.60
C SER A 2 12.57 3.93 -16.13
N VAL A 3 12.58 2.63 -15.84
CA VAL A 3 11.48 1.94 -15.17
C VAL A 3 11.79 1.90 -13.68
N ILE A 4 10.83 2.33 -12.86
CA ILE A 4 10.95 2.39 -11.40
C ILE A 4 9.78 1.61 -10.82
N ALA A 5 10.07 0.60 -9.99
CA ALA A 5 9.08 -0.08 -9.16
C ALA A 5 9.25 0.39 -7.71
N LEU A 6 8.18 0.89 -7.12
CA LEU A 6 8.16 1.41 -5.75
C LEU A 6 7.20 0.59 -4.89
N SER A 7 7.73 -0.04 -3.85
CA SER A 7 6.92 -0.64 -2.79
C SER A 7 6.63 0.42 -1.71
N VAL A 8 5.35 0.60 -1.42
CA VAL A 8 4.82 1.57 -0.46
C VAL A 8 4.22 0.77 0.69
N GLY A 9 4.90 0.81 1.85
CA GLY A 9 4.43 0.12 3.03
C GLY A 9 3.01 0.56 3.41
N GLY A 10 2.15 -0.37 3.84
CA GLY A 10 0.77 -0.02 4.17
C GLY A 10 0.62 0.87 5.42
N SER A 11 1.68 1.01 6.23
CA SER A 11 1.69 1.84 7.44
C SER A 11 1.63 3.34 7.17
N ILE A 12 1.80 3.78 5.92
CA ILE A 12 1.71 5.20 5.53
C ILE A 12 0.40 5.52 4.80
N LEU A 13 -0.50 4.53 4.65
CA LEU A 13 -1.77 4.68 3.92
C LEU A 13 -2.94 5.11 4.80
N ASP A 14 -2.74 5.29 6.10
CA ASP A 14 -3.72 5.82 7.04
C ASP A 14 -3.64 7.34 7.22
N ASP A 15 -2.53 7.96 6.81
CA ASP A 15 -2.37 9.42 6.77
C ASP A 15 -2.69 9.98 5.37
N THR A 16 -3.90 10.52 5.24
CA THR A 16 -4.39 11.09 3.97
C THR A 16 -3.57 12.29 3.49
N GLU A 17 -2.98 13.07 4.39
CA GLU A 17 -2.17 14.23 4.04
C GLU A 17 -0.80 13.77 3.50
N TYR A 18 -0.21 12.77 4.15
CA TYR A 18 1.01 12.14 3.66
C TYR A 18 0.81 11.50 2.28
N ILE A 19 -0.28 10.76 2.08
CA ILE A 19 -0.64 10.17 0.77
C ILE A 19 -0.72 11.26 -0.31
N LYS A 20 -1.36 12.39 0.00
CA LYS A 20 -1.48 13.51 -0.95
C LYS A 20 -0.12 14.12 -1.30
N LYS A 21 0.75 14.30 -0.30
CA LYS A 21 2.14 14.79 -0.50
C LYS A 21 2.94 13.81 -1.36
N LEU A 22 2.89 12.52 -1.03
CA LEU A 22 3.56 11.44 -1.77
C LEU A 22 3.08 11.41 -3.23
N ALA A 23 1.77 11.42 -3.47
CA ALA A 23 1.20 11.42 -4.82
C ALA A 23 1.67 12.61 -5.66
N SER A 24 1.82 13.80 -5.06
CA SER A 24 2.35 14.98 -5.75
C SER A 24 3.79 14.78 -6.22
N VAL A 25 4.64 14.17 -5.37
CA VAL A 25 6.04 13.85 -5.71
C VAL A 25 6.10 12.79 -6.79
N LEU A 26 5.35 11.70 -6.65
CA LEU A 26 5.34 10.59 -7.62
C LEU A 26 4.84 11.02 -8.99
N LYS A 27 3.85 11.93 -9.06
CA LYS A 27 3.38 12.54 -10.31
C LYS A 27 4.46 13.38 -11.01
N LYS A 28 5.40 13.98 -10.28
CA LYS A 28 6.52 14.70 -10.90
C LYS A 28 7.55 13.71 -11.47
N ILE A 29 7.82 12.62 -10.75
CA ILE A 29 8.76 11.58 -11.15
C ILE A 29 8.27 10.82 -12.40
N SER A 30 6.96 10.55 -12.48
CA SER A 30 6.35 9.84 -13.60
C SER A 30 6.40 10.60 -14.93
N LYS A 31 6.60 11.92 -14.92
CA LYS A 31 6.76 12.71 -16.15
C LYS A 31 7.99 12.32 -16.97
N LYS A 32 9.01 11.70 -16.35
CA LYS A 32 10.28 11.33 -17.00
C LYS A 32 10.59 9.83 -16.93
N ASN A 33 9.78 9.07 -16.20
CA ASN A 33 10.02 7.67 -15.87
C ASN A 33 8.72 6.87 -15.90
N LYS A 34 8.80 5.59 -16.25
CA LYS A 34 7.67 4.66 -16.09
C LYS A 34 7.65 4.18 -14.65
N LEU A 35 6.60 4.52 -13.90
CA LEU A 35 6.49 4.23 -12.48
C LEU A 35 5.44 3.15 -12.23
N TYR A 36 5.81 2.13 -11.46
CA TYR A 36 4.92 1.11 -10.90
C TYR A 36 4.93 1.26 -9.39
N ILE A 37 3.76 1.20 -8.76
CA ILE A 37 3.62 1.38 -7.32
C ILE A 37 2.83 0.19 -6.77
N VAL A 38 3.37 -0.48 -5.76
CA VAL A 38 2.68 -1.53 -5.01
C VAL A 38 2.43 -1.01 -3.61
N ALA A 39 1.17 -0.96 -3.20
CA ALA A 39 0.76 -0.46 -1.89
C ALA A 39 0.36 -1.64 -1.00
N GLY A 40 0.92 -1.73 0.21
CA GLY A 40 0.53 -2.76 1.18
C GLY A 40 -0.84 -2.48 1.81
N GLY A 41 -1.49 -3.49 2.41
CA GLY A 41 -2.84 -3.38 2.96
C GLY A 41 -2.98 -2.55 4.27
N GLY A 42 -1.87 -2.30 4.95
CA GLY A 42 -1.79 -1.30 6.02
C GLY A 42 -2.56 -1.63 7.29
N LYS A 43 -3.02 -0.60 8.00
CA LYS A 43 -3.79 -0.76 9.24
C LYS A 43 -5.14 -1.43 8.98
N THR A 44 -5.77 -1.14 7.84
CA THR A 44 -7.05 -1.71 7.45
C THR A 44 -6.94 -3.23 7.26
N ALA A 45 -5.98 -3.71 6.46
CA ALA A 45 -5.78 -5.14 6.28
C ALA A 45 -5.50 -5.84 7.62
N ARG A 46 -4.54 -5.34 8.40
CA ARG A 46 -4.23 -5.90 9.74
C ARG A 46 -5.47 -6.00 10.64
N LYS A 47 -6.32 -4.97 10.66
CA LYS A 47 -7.57 -4.99 11.44
C LYS A 47 -8.49 -6.12 11.01
N TYR A 48 -8.68 -6.33 9.71
CA TYR A 48 -9.56 -7.39 9.20
C TYR A 48 -8.96 -8.77 9.37
N ILE A 49 -7.67 -8.93 9.13
CA ILE A 49 -6.92 -10.17 9.39
C ILE A 49 -7.07 -10.58 10.84
N ASP A 50 -6.80 -9.66 11.76
CA ASP A 50 -6.92 -9.91 13.21
C ASP A 50 -8.37 -10.20 13.62
N MET A 51 -9.36 -9.66 12.91
CA MET A 51 -10.77 -9.98 13.13
C MET A 51 -11.08 -11.39 12.65
N CYS A 52 -10.70 -11.77 11.43
CA CYS A 52 -10.93 -13.09 10.87
C CYS A 52 -10.22 -14.20 11.66
N ARG A 53 -9.01 -13.96 12.17
CA ARG A 53 -8.32 -14.88 13.09
C ARG A 53 -9.14 -15.19 14.34
N LYS A 54 -9.85 -14.19 14.88
CA LYS A 54 -10.74 -14.39 16.04
C LYS A 54 -12.00 -15.20 15.70
N PHE A 55 -12.31 -15.35 14.42
CA PHE A 55 -13.38 -16.20 13.92
C PHE A 55 -12.87 -17.55 13.39
N ASP A 56 -11.65 -17.95 13.75
CA ASP A 56 -11.00 -19.19 13.31
C ASP A 56 -10.98 -19.36 11.77
N ALA A 57 -10.85 -18.25 11.04
CA ALA A 57 -10.67 -18.30 9.59
C ALA A 57 -9.33 -18.98 9.24
N ASP A 58 -9.32 -19.77 8.17
CA ASP A 58 -8.10 -20.38 7.65
C ASP A 58 -7.11 -19.29 7.20
N GLU A 59 -5.84 -19.42 7.61
CA GLU A 59 -4.78 -18.44 7.34
C GLU A 59 -4.58 -18.18 5.85
N SER A 60 -4.94 -19.14 4.97
CA SER A 60 -4.87 -18.93 3.52
C SER A 60 -5.74 -17.77 3.05
N PHE A 61 -6.84 -17.45 3.74
CA PHE A 61 -7.74 -16.35 3.35
C PHE A 61 -7.34 -14.99 3.94
N LEU A 62 -6.26 -14.92 4.72
CA LEU A 62 -5.93 -13.72 5.48
C LEU A 62 -4.98 -12.77 4.74
N ASP A 63 -4.07 -13.29 3.92
CA ASP A 63 -3.08 -12.49 3.18
C ASP A 63 -3.18 -12.65 1.65
N ASP A 64 -4.24 -13.34 1.18
CA ASP A 64 -4.66 -13.45 -0.23
C ASP A 64 -5.47 -12.21 -0.66
#